data_AF-J9GE55-F1
#
_entry.id   AF-J9GE55-F1
#
_cell.length_a   1.000
_cell.length_b   1.000
_cell.length_c   1.000
_cell.angle_alpha   90.00
_cell.angle_beta   90.00
_cell.angle_gamma   90.00
#
_symmetry.space_group_name_H-M   'P 1'
#
loop_
_entity.id
_entity.type
_entity.pdbx_description
1 polymer ?
#
loop_
_entity_poly.entity_id
_entity_poly.type
_entity_poly.pdbx_seq_one_letter_code
_entity_poly.pdbx_strand_id
1 'polypeptide(L)'
;VAEQQYNYTVLRHVVNQGKGRALKTAFNELLNREEPVFGCVTADSDGQHTPLDICRCMDMLKQHPQALVMGCREFTSNQVSFKSKLGNELTRTICSFLCGIQVSNTQTGLRGVPREFMKELLNVPGERFELETNMLIACKNRIEIQEVPIQTVYDSKVDHKTHFDPVRDSIRIYKILAGCF
;
A
#
# COMPACT_ATOMS: atom_id res chain seq x y z
N VAL A 1 25.04 0.79 -4.95
CA VAL A 1 24.95 -0.05 -3.74
C VAL A 1 23.94 -1.18 -3.90
N ALA A 2 22.62 -0.93 -4.00
CA ALA A 2 21.60 -2.00 -4.10
C ALA A 2 21.82 -3.00 -5.26
N GLU A 3 21.98 -2.51 -6.50
CA GLU A 3 22.20 -3.37 -7.69
C GLU A 3 23.52 -4.16 -7.60
N GLN A 4 24.58 -3.49 -7.16
CA GLN A 4 25.95 -4.02 -7.18
C GLN A 4 26.26 -4.99 -6.03
N GLN A 5 25.55 -4.88 -4.91
CA GLN A 5 25.87 -5.63 -3.69
C GLN A 5 24.89 -6.77 -3.40
N TYR A 6 23.64 -6.64 -3.84
CA TYR A 6 22.56 -7.57 -3.45
C TYR A 6 21.81 -8.21 -4.62
N ASN A 7 22.30 -8.01 -5.85
CA ASN A 7 21.69 -8.53 -7.09
C ASN A 7 20.19 -8.19 -7.22
N TYR A 8 19.81 -6.96 -6.85
CA TYR A 8 18.44 -6.48 -6.99
C TYR A 8 18.23 -5.80 -8.35
N THR A 9 17.06 -6.04 -8.95
CA THR A 9 16.55 -5.24 -10.05
C THR A 9 16.13 -3.87 -9.54
N VAL A 10 16.71 -2.80 -10.08
CA VAL A 10 16.30 -1.42 -9.74
C VAL A 10 15.71 -0.74 -10.97
N LEU A 11 14.46 -0.32 -10.84
CA LEU A 11 13.73 0.41 -11.88
C LEU A 11 13.82 1.91 -11.55
N ARG A 12 14.19 2.73 -12.54
CA ARG A 12 14.42 4.17 -12.34
C ARG A 12 13.57 4.99 -13.31
N HIS A 13 12.92 6.02 -12.79
CA HIS A 13 12.32 7.07 -13.62
C HIS A 13 13.31 8.23 -13.75
N VAL A 14 13.34 8.84 -14.93
CA VAL A 14 14.21 10.00 -15.22
C VAL A 14 13.82 11.21 -14.35
N VAL A 15 12.54 11.33 -14.01
CA VAL A 15 11.99 12.37 -13.13
C VAL A 15 11.09 11.72 -12.07
N ASN A 16 10.86 12.38 -10.94
CA ASN A 16 9.95 11.87 -9.91
C ASN A 16 8.50 11.87 -10.43
N GLN A 17 7.96 10.68 -10.73
CA GLN A 17 6.59 10.51 -11.21
C GLN A 17 5.58 10.15 -10.10
N GLY A 18 6.04 10.01 -8.85
CA GLY A 18 5.21 9.67 -7.70
C GLY A 18 5.17 8.17 -7.36
N LYS A 19 4.71 7.88 -6.12
CA LYS A 19 4.64 6.52 -5.56
C LYS A 19 3.77 5.58 -6.40
N GLY A 20 2.60 6.03 -6.83
CA GLY A 20 1.70 5.22 -7.67
C GLY A 20 2.33 4.80 -8.99
N ARG A 21 3.04 5.71 -9.66
CA ARG A 21 3.77 5.39 -10.89
C ARG A 21 4.92 4.41 -10.64
N ALA A 22 5.63 4.55 -9.53
CA ALA A 22 6.67 3.59 -9.13
C ALA A 22 6.09 2.18 -8.93
N LEU A 23 4.97 2.07 -8.21
CA LEU A 23 4.25 0.80 -8.03
C LEU A 23 3.79 0.20 -9.36
N LYS A 24 3.16 0.98 -10.24
CA LYS A 24 2.75 0.51 -11.59
C LYS A 24 3.93 0.03 -12.42
N THR A 25 5.08 0.69 -12.29
CA THR A 25 6.31 0.28 -13.00
C THR A 25 6.81 -1.07 -12.49
N ALA A 26 6.81 -1.28 -11.17
CA ALA A 26 7.16 -2.58 -10.58
C ALA A 26 6.15 -3.68 -10.94
N PHE A 27 4.85 -3.38 -10.96
CA PHE A 27 3.82 -4.33 -11.39
C PHE A 27 4.02 -4.72 -12.85
N ASN A 28 4.26 -3.75 -13.75
CA ASN A 28 4.51 -4.02 -15.15
C ASN A 28 5.77 -4.89 -15.35
N GLU A 29 6.85 -4.60 -14.62
CA GLU A 29 8.06 -5.41 -14.64
C GLU A 29 7.77 -6.87 -14.23
N LEU A 30 7.09 -7.08 -13.11
CA LEU A 30 6.74 -8.43 -12.62
C LEU A 30 5.78 -9.19 -13.54
N LEU A 31 4.88 -8.47 -14.23
CA LEU A 31 3.95 -9.07 -15.17
C LEU A 31 4.64 -9.55 -16.45
N ASN A 32 5.75 -8.92 -16.86
CA ASN A 32 6.48 -9.23 -18.08
C ASN A 32 7.69 -10.18 -17.88
N ARG A 33 7.91 -10.69 -16.65
CA ARG A 33 8.94 -11.72 -16.41
C ARG A 33 8.63 -13.02 -17.14
N GLU A 34 9.69 -13.68 -17.61
CA GLU A 34 9.60 -15.01 -18.24
C GLU A 34 8.98 -16.04 -17.30
N GLU A 35 9.42 -16.05 -16.04
CA GLU A 35 8.84 -16.86 -14.97
C GLU A 35 7.67 -16.11 -14.30
N PRO A 36 6.42 -16.61 -14.41
CA PRO A 36 5.28 -15.93 -13.82
C PRO A 36 5.30 -15.99 -12.29
N VAL A 37 5.13 -14.84 -11.65
CA VAL A 37 4.89 -14.75 -10.20
C VAL A 37 3.39 -14.79 -9.89
N PHE A 38 2.98 -15.46 -8.82
CA PHE A 38 1.58 -15.50 -8.37
C PHE A 38 1.09 -14.17 -7.76
N GLY A 39 2.02 -13.32 -7.32
CA GLY A 39 1.72 -12.02 -6.73
C GLY A 39 3.00 -11.30 -6.28
N CYS A 40 2.85 -10.17 -5.61
CA CYS A 40 3.97 -9.44 -5.02
C CYS A 40 3.63 -8.88 -3.64
N VAL A 41 4.65 -8.59 -2.83
CA VAL A 41 4.49 -7.79 -1.61
C VAL A 41 5.15 -6.44 -1.80
N THR A 42 4.42 -5.35 -1.56
CA THR A 42 4.94 -3.99 -1.51
C THR A 42 5.31 -3.65 -0.08
N ALA A 43 6.36 -2.87 0.15
CA ALA A 43 6.70 -2.32 1.45
C ALA A 43 7.28 -0.91 1.27
N ASP A 44 6.89 0.02 2.13
CA ASP A 44 7.49 1.36 2.17
C ASP A 44 8.95 1.28 2.62
N SER A 45 9.80 2.12 2.03
CA SER A 45 11.25 2.14 2.26
C SER A 45 11.67 2.94 3.50
N ASP A 46 10.73 3.28 4.37
CA ASP A 46 10.92 4.18 5.51
C ASP A 46 11.29 3.45 6.82
N GLY A 47 11.61 2.14 6.73
CA GLY A 47 12.02 1.33 7.86
C GLY A 47 10.87 0.83 8.74
N GLN A 48 9.61 1.18 8.45
CA GLN A 48 8.50 0.88 9.34
C GLN A 48 7.95 -0.55 9.24
N HIS A 49 8.43 -1.33 8.27
CA HIS A 49 7.99 -2.71 8.02
C HIS A 49 9.12 -3.70 8.30
N THR A 50 8.89 -4.61 9.24
CA THR A 50 9.88 -5.64 9.55
C THR A 50 9.92 -6.71 8.44
N PRO A 51 11.07 -7.36 8.19
CA PRO A 51 11.13 -8.51 7.28
C PRO A 51 10.16 -9.63 7.66
N LEU A 52 9.90 -9.83 8.95
CA LEU A 52 8.94 -10.81 9.44
C LEU A 52 7.50 -10.47 9.00
N ASP A 53 7.12 -9.19 9.07
CA ASP A 53 5.79 -8.74 8.62
C ASP A 53 5.64 -8.86 7.10
N ILE A 54 6.70 -8.60 6.33
CA ILE A 54 6.72 -8.85 4.87
C ILE A 54 6.50 -10.34 4.59
N CYS A 55 7.19 -11.24 5.30
CA CYS A 55 6.99 -12.69 5.15
C CYS A 55 5.58 -13.13 5.50
N ARG A 56 4.98 -12.57 6.56
CA ARG A 56 3.58 -12.88 6.95
C ARG A 56 2.59 -12.45 5.86
N CYS A 57 2.76 -11.27 5.27
CA CYS A 57 1.94 -10.85 4.13
C CYS A 57 2.12 -11.76 2.92
N MET A 58 3.36 -12.19 2.64
CA MET A 58 3.64 -13.15 1.56
C MET A 58 2.94 -14.49 1.80
N ASP A 59 3.00 -15.03 3.02
CA ASP A 59 2.40 -16.33 3.34
C ASP A 59 0.87 -16.27 3.33
N MET A 60 0.28 -15.16 3.77
CA MET A 60 -1.16 -14.90 3.61
C MET A 60 -1.56 -14.83 2.13
N LEU A 61 -0.75 -14.17 1.29
CA LEU A 61 -1.02 -14.07 -0.15
C LEU A 61 -0.90 -15.44 -0.85
N LYS A 62 0.00 -16.32 -0.39
CA LYS A 62 0.07 -17.71 -0.89
C LYS A 62 -1.20 -18.50 -0.56
N GLN A 63 -1.76 -18.30 0.63
CA GLN A 63 -2.99 -18.98 1.07
C GLN A 63 -4.22 -18.43 0.35
N HIS A 64 -4.23 -17.13 0.05
CA HIS A 64 -5.33 -16.43 -0.63
C HIS A 64 -4.83 -15.72 -1.90
N PRO A 65 -4.46 -16.47 -2.97
CA PRO A 65 -3.78 -15.92 -4.16
C PRO A 65 -4.66 -15.00 -5.03
N GLN A 66 -5.92 -14.79 -4.66
CA GLN A 66 -6.85 -13.88 -5.31
C GLN A 66 -7.25 -12.70 -4.42
N ALA A 67 -6.84 -12.68 -3.14
CA ALA A 67 -7.17 -11.63 -2.20
C ALA A 67 -6.09 -10.54 -2.18
N LEU A 68 -6.51 -9.30 -1.94
CA LEU A 68 -5.60 -8.23 -1.54
C LEU A 68 -5.25 -8.43 -0.06
N VAL A 69 -3.97 -8.63 0.24
CA VAL A 69 -3.49 -8.72 1.63
C VAL A 69 -3.03 -7.35 2.11
N MET A 70 -3.45 -6.93 3.29
CA MET A 70 -3.02 -5.68 3.91
C MET A 70 -2.33 -5.93 5.24
N GLY A 71 -1.11 -5.40 5.40
CA GLY A 71 -0.43 -5.35 6.69
C GLY A 71 -1.02 -4.23 7.55
N CYS A 72 -1.81 -4.57 8.55
CA CYS A 72 -2.51 -3.62 9.40
C CYS A 72 -1.88 -3.56 10.79
N ARG A 73 -1.62 -2.34 11.29
CA ARG A 73 -1.12 -2.17 12.65
C ARG A 73 -2.22 -2.45 13.64
N GLU A 74 -1.93 -3.19 14.70
CA GLU A 74 -2.82 -3.26 15.84
C GLU A 74 -2.80 -1.92 16.60
N PHE A 75 -3.93 -1.20 16.61
CA PHE A 75 -4.08 0.08 17.32
C PHE A 75 -4.25 -0.07 18.84
N THR A 76 -4.05 -1.27 19.38
CA THR A 76 -4.21 -1.63 20.79
C THR A 76 -3.09 -1.11 21.70
N SER A 77 -1.96 -0.63 21.16
CA SER A 77 -0.88 -0.10 21.99
C SER A 77 -0.96 1.42 22.17
N ASN A 78 -0.73 1.89 23.41
CA ASN A 78 -0.69 3.29 23.83
C ASN A 78 0.40 4.16 23.15
N GLN A 79 1.04 3.69 22.09
CA GLN A 79 2.22 4.31 21.48
C GLN A 79 1.93 5.08 20.17
N VAL A 80 0.75 4.91 19.55
CA VAL A 80 0.40 5.63 18.31
C VAL A 80 0.07 7.10 18.62
N SER A 81 0.76 8.04 17.96
CA SER A 81 0.49 9.47 18.12
C SER A 81 -0.97 9.81 17.80
N PHE A 82 -1.57 10.67 18.61
CA PHE A 82 -2.99 11.05 18.49
C PHE A 82 -3.36 11.58 17.08
N LYS A 83 -2.43 12.26 16.41
CA LYS A 83 -2.61 12.76 15.03
C LYS A 83 -2.71 11.64 13.99
N SER A 84 -1.90 10.58 14.13
CA SER A 84 -1.96 9.40 13.24
C SER A 84 -3.22 8.57 13.50
N LYS A 85 -3.66 8.46 14.76
CA LYS A 85 -4.96 7.84 15.09
C LYS A 85 -6.12 8.57 14.43
N LEU A 86 -6.17 9.91 14.51
CA LEU A 86 -7.24 10.70 13.90
C LEU A 86 -7.29 10.61 12.37
N GLY A 87 -6.13 10.69 11.69
CA GLY A 87 -6.08 10.57 10.23
C GLY A 87 -6.53 9.20 9.72
N ASN A 88 -6.11 8.14 10.42
CA ASN A 88 -6.56 6.78 10.11
C ASN A 88 -8.05 6.59 10.41
N GLU A 89 -8.55 7.05 11.56
CA GLU A 89 -9.97 6.91 11.92
C GLU A 89 -10.88 7.67 10.93
N LEU A 90 -10.48 8.87 10.52
CA LEU A 90 -11.19 9.64 9.51
C LEU A 90 -11.18 8.90 8.16
N THR A 91 -10.03 8.42 7.71
CA THR A 91 -9.94 7.70 6.42
C THR A 91 -10.69 6.37 6.46
N ARG A 92 -10.64 5.63 7.59
CA ARG A 92 -11.44 4.41 7.81
C ARG A 92 -12.93 4.69 7.76
N THR A 93 -13.38 5.74 8.45
CA THR A 93 -14.79 6.14 8.46
C THR A 93 -15.24 6.51 7.05
N ILE A 94 -14.43 7.26 6.31
CA ILE A 94 -14.73 7.66 4.94
C ILE A 94 -14.71 6.45 3.98
N CYS A 95 -13.74 5.54 4.08
CA CYS A 95 -13.72 4.31 3.26
C CYS A 95 -14.88 3.37 3.60
N SER A 96 -15.21 3.21 4.88
CA SER A 96 -16.36 2.40 5.30
C SER A 96 -17.67 3.01 4.83
N PHE A 97 -17.84 4.32 4.96
CA PHE A 97 -19.08 5.02 4.65
C PHE A 97 -19.28 5.24 3.15
N LEU A 98 -18.24 5.63 2.42
CA LEU A 98 -18.33 5.95 0.99
C LEU A 98 -18.05 4.73 0.09
N CYS A 99 -17.11 3.87 0.48
CA CYS A 99 -16.71 2.74 -0.36
C CYS A 99 -17.32 1.40 0.10
N GLY A 100 -17.93 1.32 1.28
CA GLY A 100 -18.44 0.06 1.84
C GLY A 100 -17.33 -0.93 2.20
N ILE A 101 -16.08 -0.46 2.30
CA ILE A 101 -14.90 -1.28 2.57
C ILE A 101 -14.57 -1.15 4.05
N GLN A 102 -14.72 -2.26 4.79
CA GLN A 102 -14.33 -2.34 6.19
C GLN A 102 -12.89 -2.83 6.27
N VAL A 103 -11.96 -1.92 6.51
CA VAL A 103 -10.56 -2.24 6.77
C VAL A 103 -10.05 -1.51 8.01
N SER A 104 -9.16 -2.17 8.75
CA SER A 104 -8.60 -1.67 9.99
C SER A 104 -7.50 -0.62 9.77
N ASN A 105 -6.88 -0.58 8.59
CA ASN A 105 -5.91 0.45 8.22
C ASN A 105 -5.93 0.70 6.71
N THR A 106 -6.44 1.85 6.28
CA THR A 106 -6.53 2.21 4.85
C THR A 106 -5.20 2.75 4.30
N GLN A 107 -4.28 3.16 5.17
CA GLN A 107 -3.03 3.85 4.83
C GLN A 107 -1.80 3.01 5.19
N THR A 108 -1.80 1.74 4.80
CA THR A 108 -0.60 0.89 4.85
C THR A 108 0.05 0.78 3.47
N GLY A 109 1.38 0.93 3.43
CA GLY A 109 2.20 0.62 2.26
C GLY A 109 2.65 -0.84 2.17
N LEU A 110 2.39 -1.63 3.22
CA LEU A 110 2.66 -3.07 3.25
C LEU A 110 1.44 -3.83 2.72
N ARG A 111 1.52 -4.32 1.48
CA ARG A 111 0.40 -5.00 0.80
C ARG A 111 0.87 -6.20 0.01
N GLY A 112 0.16 -7.32 0.12
CA GLY A 112 0.27 -8.44 -0.81
C GLY A 112 -0.74 -8.27 -1.95
N VAL A 113 -0.25 -8.12 -3.17
CA VAL A 113 -1.07 -7.86 -4.37
C VAL A 113 -1.03 -9.08 -5.29
N PRO A 114 -2.18 -9.72 -5.57
CA PRO A 114 -2.21 -10.90 -6.44
C PRO A 114 -1.96 -10.51 -7.91
N ARG A 115 -1.43 -11.46 -8.70
CA ARG A 115 -1.02 -11.18 -10.10
C ARG A 115 -2.13 -10.60 -10.96
N GLU A 116 -3.33 -11.15 -10.89
CA GLU A 116 -4.45 -10.65 -11.70
C GLU A 116 -4.81 -9.21 -11.34
N PHE A 117 -4.76 -8.88 -10.05
CA PHE A 117 -5.04 -7.52 -9.61
C PHE A 117 -3.94 -6.54 -10.01
N MET A 118 -2.67 -6.96 -10.07
CA MET A 118 -1.60 -6.13 -10.64
C MET A 118 -1.91 -5.68 -12.07
N LYS A 119 -2.51 -6.55 -12.90
CA LYS A 119 -2.90 -6.19 -14.29
C LYS A 119 -3.95 -5.10 -14.32
N GLU A 120 -4.95 -5.19 -13.45
CA GLU A 120 -6.00 -4.18 -13.33
C GLU A 120 -5.41 -2.84 -12.84
N LEU A 121 -4.52 -2.89 -11.85
CA LEU A 121 -3.91 -1.71 -11.23
C LEU A 121 -3.06 -0.85 -12.18
N LEU A 122 -2.58 -1.40 -13.31
CA LEU A 122 -1.91 -0.61 -14.34
C LEU A 122 -2.84 0.47 -14.94
N ASN A 123 -4.14 0.18 -15.02
CA ASN A 123 -5.16 1.06 -15.60
C ASN A 123 -5.92 1.89 -14.54
N VAL A 124 -5.74 1.59 -13.25
CA VAL A 124 -6.36 2.34 -12.15
C VAL A 124 -5.76 3.75 -12.10
N PRO A 125 -6.58 4.83 -12.01
CA PRO A 125 -6.06 6.19 -11.96
C PRO A 125 -5.24 6.44 -10.69
N GLY A 126 -4.34 7.42 -10.75
CA GLY A 126 -3.47 7.81 -9.63
C GLY A 126 -2.01 7.44 -9.88
N GLU A 127 -1.15 8.44 -9.71
CA GLU A 127 0.29 8.32 -9.94
C GLU A 127 1.11 8.58 -8.67
N ARG A 128 0.48 9.06 -7.60
CA ARG A 128 1.11 9.30 -6.30
C ARG A 128 0.39 8.45 -5.24
N PHE A 129 0.12 9.01 -4.06
CA PHE A 129 -0.54 8.31 -2.96
C PHE A 129 -1.99 7.92 -3.27
N GLU A 130 -2.61 8.52 -4.29
CA GLU A 130 -3.99 8.23 -4.67
C GLU A 130 -4.19 6.79 -5.14
N LEU A 131 -3.15 6.17 -5.73
CA LEU A 131 -3.23 4.80 -6.22
C LEU A 131 -3.60 3.82 -5.10
N GLU A 132 -3.10 4.05 -3.89
CA GLU A 132 -3.36 3.18 -2.74
C GLU A 132 -4.83 3.23 -2.31
N THR A 133 -5.47 4.40 -2.41
CA THR A 133 -6.91 4.55 -2.18
C THR A 133 -7.72 3.92 -3.31
N ASN A 134 -7.35 4.20 -4.56
CA ASN A 134 -8.05 3.65 -5.73
C ASN A 134 -7.93 2.12 -5.81
N MET A 135 -6.82 1.54 -5.34
CA MET A 135 -6.66 0.10 -5.18
C MET A 135 -7.73 -0.48 -4.25
N LEU A 136 -8.01 0.16 -3.11
CA LEU A 136 -9.09 -0.30 -2.22
C LEU A 136 -10.45 -0.21 -2.93
N ILE A 137 -10.73 0.94 -3.55
CA ILE A 137 -11.99 1.15 -4.29
C ILE A 137 -12.18 0.08 -5.38
N ALA A 138 -11.12 -0.28 -6.11
CA ALA A 138 -11.16 -1.30 -7.15
C ALA A 138 -11.47 -2.71 -6.60
N CYS A 139 -11.22 -2.98 -5.31
CA CYS A 139 -11.57 -4.25 -4.67
C CYS A 139 -13.07 -4.38 -4.35
N LYS A 140 -13.81 -3.26 -4.29
CA LYS A 140 -15.21 -3.23 -3.83
C LYS A 140 -16.06 -4.28 -4.53
N ASN A 141 -16.68 -5.16 -3.74
CA ASN A 141 -17.58 -6.25 -4.17
C ASN A 141 -16.97 -7.27 -5.15
N ARG A 142 -15.64 -7.29 -5.32
CA ARG A 142 -14.97 -8.10 -6.37
C ARG A 142 -13.73 -8.84 -5.88
N ILE A 143 -12.96 -8.24 -4.98
CA ILE A 143 -11.70 -8.80 -4.47
C ILE A 143 -11.81 -8.84 -2.95
N GLU A 144 -11.58 -10.02 -2.38
CA GLU A 144 -11.51 -10.20 -0.94
C GLU A 144 -10.29 -9.45 -0.38
N ILE A 145 -10.45 -8.81 0.78
CA ILE A 145 -9.36 -8.15 1.50
C ILE A 145 -9.04 -8.96 2.75
N GLN A 146 -7.80 -9.41 2.88
CA GLN A 146 -7.28 -10.14 4.03
C GLN A 146 -6.35 -9.23 4.84
N GLU A 147 -6.51 -9.18 6.15
CA GLU A 147 -5.68 -8.35 7.02
C GLU A 147 -4.70 -9.19 7.83
N VAL A 148 -3.44 -8.77 7.82
CA VAL A 148 -2.36 -9.38 8.59
C VAL A 148 -1.92 -8.38 9.66
N PRO A 149 -1.94 -8.73 10.96
CA PRO A 149 -1.45 -7.85 11.99
C PRO A 149 0.07 -7.68 11.87
N ILE A 150 0.54 -6.43 11.92
CA ILE A 150 1.97 -6.08 11.81
C ILE A 150 2.45 -5.26 13.00
N GLN A 151 3.75 -5.32 13.28
CA GLN A 151 4.35 -4.54 14.34
C GLN A 151 4.40 -3.05 13.99
N THR A 152 4.35 -2.20 15.02
CA THR A 152 4.62 -0.77 14.83
C THR A 152 6.08 -0.49 15.14
N VAL A 153 6.90 -0.34 14.11
CA VAL A 153 8.29 0.11 14.25
C VAL A 153 8.30 1.64 14.19
N TYR A 154 8.67 2.29 15.29
CA TYR A 154 8.92 3.72 15.32
C TYR A 154 10.39 3.96 15.07
N ASP A 155 10.72 4.52 13.91
CA ASP A 155 12.08 5.04 13.72
C ASP A 155 12.32 6.23 14.65
N SER A 156 13.56 6.30 15.16
CA SER A 156 14.03 7.48 15.89
C SER A 156 13.83 8.71 15.00
N LYS A 157 13.15 9.73 15.52
CA LYS A 157 12.68 10.93 14.78
C LYS A 157 13.78 11.79 14.13
N VAL A 158 15.03 11.35 14.13
CA VAL A 158 16.18 12.17 13.78
C VAL A 158 16.25 12.44 12.27
N ASP A 159 15.78 11.52 11.41
CA ASP A 159 15.90 11.68 9.94
C ASP A 159 14.64 11.32 9.11
N HIS A 160 13.47 11.13 9.75
CA HIS A 160 12.25 10.78 9.03
C HIS A 160 11.73 11.93 8.16
N LYS A 161 11.92 11.83 6.84
CA LYS A 161 11.34 12.75 5.84
C LYS A 161 10.24 12.03 5.07
N THR A 162 9.00 12.41 5.32
CA THR A 162 7.88 11.99 4.49
C THR A 162 7.75 12.89 3.26
N HIS A 163 7.50 12.29 2.10
CA HIS A 163 7.12 13.03 0.89
C HIS A 163 5.61 13.33 0.81
N PHE A 164 4.85 12.95 1.84
CA PHE A 164 3.43 13.23 1.97
C PHE A 164 3.21 14.68 2.41
N ASP A 165 2.48 15.46 1.60
CA ASP A 165 2.00 16.79 1.96
C ASP A 165 0.63 16.65 2.65
N PRO A 166 0.53 16.94 3.97
CA PRO A 166 -0.69 16.66 4.74
C PRO A 166 -1.95 17.33 4.21
N VAL A 167 -1.83 18.47 3.52
CA VAL A 167 -2.98 19.22 3.03
C VAL A 167 -3.29 18.80 1.59
N ARG A 168 -2.29 18.85 0.71
CA ARG A 168 -2.50 18.61 -0.72
C ARG A 168 -2.87 17.16 -1.01
N ASP A 169 -2.16 16.21 -0.41
CA ASP A 169 -2.42 14.80 -0.67
C ASP A 169 -3.73 14.34 -0.03
N SER A 170 -4.07 14.86 1.16
CA SER A 170 -5.39 14.64 1.77
C SER A 170 -6.54 15.17 0.90
N ILE A 171 -6.44 16.39 0.34
CA ILE A 171 -7.48 16.94 -0.55
C ILE A 171 -7.66 16.06 -1.79
N ARG A 172 -6.59 15.53 -2.38
CA ARG A 172 -6.71 14.64 -3.54
C ARG A 172 -7.39 13.33 -3.19
N ILE A 173 -7.03 12.73 -2.06
CA ILE A 173 -7.69 11.52 -1.54
C ILE A 173 -9.18 11.78 -1.31
N TYR A 174 -9.54 12.88 -0.64
CA TYR A 174 -10.95 13.21 -0.38
C TYR A 174 -11.74 13.49 -1.66
N LYS A 175 -11.15 14.12 -2.68
CA LYS A 175 -11.81 14.33 -3.98
C LYS A 175 -12.15 13.02 -4.68
N ILE A 176 -11.25 12.04 -4.63
CA ILE A 176 -11.49 10.70 -5.21
C ILE A 176 -12.66 10.03 -4.49
N LEU A 177 -12.64 10.05 -3.16
CA LEU A 177 -13.67 9.44 -2.35
C LEU A 177 -15.04 10.11 -2.54
N ALA A 178 -15.07 11.44 -2.71
CA ALA A 178 -16.29 12.19 -3.02
C ALA A 178 -16.85 11.92 -4.43
N GLY A 179 -15.99 11.58 -5.39
CA GLY A 179 -16.39 11.26 -6.77
C GLY A 179 -16.84 9.81 -6.99
N CYS A 180 -16.92 8.99 -5.94
CA CYS A 180 -17.55 7.66 -5.99
C CYS A 180 -19.09 7.70 -5.95
N PHE A 181 -19.69 8.90 -5.99
CA PHE A 181 -21.11 9.20 -6.13
C PHE A 181 -21.35 10.02 -7.41
#